data_AF-A0A239XK97-F1
#
_entry.id   AF-A0A239XK97-F1
#
_cell.length_a   1.000
_cell.length_b   1.000
_cell.length_c   1.000
_cell.angle_alpha   90.00
_cell.angle_beta   90.00
_cell.angle_gamma   90.00
#
_symmetry.space_group_name_H-M   'P 1'
#
loop_
_entity.id
_entity.type
_entity.pdbx_description
1 polymer ?
#
loop_
_entity_poly.entity_id
_entity_poly.type
_entity_poly.pdbx_seq_one_letter_code
_entity_poly.pdbx_strand_id
1 'polypeptide(L)'
;MHKKASIPELFFDLVYVYAIGRSMTLIHHLHDGIIPWEDFVIFILSFLFLINIWVYQTVFLNRYGQESPKNNAFLFLDMGFLLLLSNSFTLEWRGQFTPFVVLVLLLTASLFTQYFLELRHYPSPEHQEVIQNYLLILGIRFGLVAVSLFISLTFGLYFYLVGFLTGLILSIFFRKDTSRVPISFAHLVERMTLLVIITFGEMIMGGIAKYSKMK
;
A
#
# COMPACT_ATOMS: atom_id res chain seq x y z
N MET A 1 -10.17 21.57 -11.18
CA MET A 1 -8.88 21.52 -11.90
C MET A 1 -8.53 20.06 -12.16
N HIS A 2 -8.20 19.72 -13.41
CA HIS A 2 -7.79 18.36 -13.78
C HIS A 2 -6.31 18.20 -13.44
N LYS A 3 -6.00 17.42 -12.40
CA LYS A 3 -4.64 16.96 -12.12
C LYS A 3 -4.45 15.65 -12.86
N LYS A 4 -3.41 15.56 -13.70
CA LYS A 4 -2.98 14.32 -14.35
C LYS A 4 -1.96 13.61 -13.47
N ALA A 5 -1.87 12.29 -13.57
CA ALA A 5 -0.85 11.53 -12.86
C ALA A 5 0.55 11.92 -13.37
N SER A 6 1.46 12.18 -12.44
CA SER A 6 2.86 12.51 -12.75
C SER A 6 3.66 11.23 -13.03
N ILE A 7 4.71 11.31 -13.85
CA ILE A 7 5.55 10.15 -14.22
C ILE A 7 6.02 9.31 -13.02
N PRO A 8 6.47 9.90 -11.88
CA PRO A 8 6.84 9.13 -10.69
C PRO A 8 5.66 8.37 -10.06
N GLU A 9 4.43 8.92 -10.11
CA GLU A 9 3.23 8.24 -9.64
C GLU A 9 2.90 7.02 -10.53
N LEU A 10 3.08 7.14 -11.86
CA LEU A 10 2.92 6.00 -12.77
C LEU A 10 3.97 4.91 -12.51
N PHE A 11 5.22 5.28 -12.28
CA PHE A 11 6.28 4.31 -11.97
C PHE A 11 6.01 3.61 -10.63
N PHE A 12 5.41 4.32 -9.66
CA PHE A 12 4.98 3.73 -8.39
C PHE A 12 3.88 2.69 -8.62
N ASP A 13 2.89 3.02 -9.44
CA ASP A 13 1.80 2.09 -9.78
C ASP A 13 2.34 0.84 -10.49
N LEU A 14 3.37 0.97 -11.35
CA LEU A 14 4.04 -0.18 -11.98
C LEU A 14 4.75 -1.10 -10.96
N VAL A 15 5.56 -0.53 -10.06
CA VAL A 15 6.22 -1.29 -8.98
C VAL A 15 5.18 -2.00 -8.10
N TYR A 16 4.03 -1.36 -7.93
CA TYR A 16 2.93 -1.93 -7.17
C TYR A 16 2.23 -3.08 -7.90
N VAL A 17 2.05 -3.01 -9.22
CA VAL A 17 1.57 -4.15 -10.02
C VAL A 17 2.51 -5.34 -9.86
N TYR A 18 3.83 -5.12 -9.92
CA TYR A 18 4.79 -6.18 -9.65
C TYR A 18 4.59 -6.83 -8.27
N ALA A 19 4.35 -6.04 -7.22
CA ALA A 19 4.08 -6.55 -5.88
C ALA A 19 2.78 -7.37 -5.80
N ILE A 20 1.72 -6.95 -6.51
CA ILE A 20 0.49 -7.73 -6.67
C ILE A 20 0.81 -9.05 -7.38
N GLY A 21 1.54 -9.01 -8.49
CA GLY A 21 1.96 -10.20 -9.25
C GLY A 21 2.73 -11.20 -8.38
N ARG A 22 3.64 -10.72 -7.52
CA ARG A 22 4.32 -11.55 -6.51
C ARG A 22 3.32 -12.22 -5.55
N SER A 23 2.36 -11.48 -5.01
CA SER A 23 1.33 -12.06 -4.13
C SER A 23 0.47 -13.11 -4.84
N MET A 24 0.16 -12.94 -6.12
CA MET A 24 -0.62 -13.91 -6.91
C MET A 24 0.11 -15.25 -7.08
N THR A 25 1.45 -15.29 -6.99
CA THR A 25 2.18 -16.56 -7.06
C THR A 25 1.90 -17.49 -5.88
N LEU A 26 1.36 -16.97 -4.77
CA LEU A 26 0.98 -17.76 -3.60
C LEU A 26 -0.12 -18.78 -3.92
N ILE A 27 -1.02 -18.46 -4.84
CA ILE A 27 -2.13 -19.35 -5.24
C ILE A 27 -1.83 -20.18 -6.49
N HIS A 28 -0.60 -20.10 -7.03
CA HIS A 28 -0.20 -20.91 -8.19
C HIS A 28 0.18 -22.36 -7.84
N HIS A 29 0.43 -22.67 -6.56
CA HIS A 29 0.74 -24.02 -6.12
C HIS A 29 -0.55 -24.81 -5.95
N LEU A 30 -0.98 -25.47 -7.02
CA LEU A 30 -2.11 -26.39 -7.01
C LEU A 30 -1.65 -27.74 -6.42
N HIS A 31 -2.19 -28.13 -5.27
CA HIS A 31 -2.11 -29.51 -4.79
C HIS A 31 -3.35 -30.23 -5.34
N ASP A 32 -3.15 -31.23 -6.21
CA ASP A 32 -4.24 -32.01 -6.83
C ASP A 32 -5.31 -31.18 -7.58
N GLY A 33 -4.91 -30.01 -8.12
CA GLY A 33 -5.82 -29.11 -8.84
C GLY A 33 -6.70 -28.24 -7.95
N ILE A 34 -6.50 -28.28 -6.62
CA ILE A 34 -7.23 -27.47 -5.64
C ILE A 34 -6.24 -26.55 -4.92
N ILE A 35 -6.65 -25.31 -4.66
CA ILE A 35 -5.88 -24.35 -3.87
C ILE A 35 -6.13 -24.67 -2.38
N PRO A 36 -5.09 -24.97 -1.58
CA PRO A 36 -5.24 -25.15 -0.15
C PRO A 36 -5.88 -23.92 0.51
N TRP A 37 -6.79 -24.14 1.47
CA TRP A 37 -7.49 -23.05 2.15
C TRP A 37 -6.53 -22.07 2.84
N GLU A 38 -5.44 -22.58 3.43
CA GLU A 38 -4.42 -21.76 4.08
C GLU A 38 -3.72 -20.81 3.11
N ASP A 39 -3.30 -21.32 1.95
CA ASP A 39 -2.67 -20.53 0.88
C ASP A 39 -3.60 -19.42 0.38
N PHE A 40 -4.89 -19.74 0.23
CA PHE A 40 -5.90 -18.75 -0.16
C PHE A 40 -6.06 -17.65 0.89
N VAL A 41 -6.08 -17.98 2.18
CA VAL A 41 -6.15 -16.99 3.26
C VAL A 41 -4.89 -16.11 3.28
N ILE A 42 -3.69 -16.69 3.14
CA ILE A 42 -2.43 -15.94 3.09
C ILE A 42 -2.42 -14.97 1.89
N PHE A 43 -2.91 -15.42 0.75
CA PHE A 43 -3.07 -14.58 -0.44
C PHE A 43 -4.02 -13.40 -0.20
N ILE A 44 -5.23 -13.65 0.33
CA ILE A 44 -6.22 -12.59 0.60
C ILE A 44 -5.65 -11.56 1.58
N LEU A 45 -4.98 -12.00 2.66
CA LEU A 45 -4.35 -11.09 3.61
C LEU A 45 -3.23 -10.26 2.96
N SER A 46 -2.38 -10.89 2.16
CA SER A 46 -1.30 -10.22 1.42
C SER A 46 -1.85 -9.14 0.49
N PHE A 47 -2.91 -9.47 -0.25
CA PHE A 47 -3.60 -8.55 -1.15
C PHE A 47 -4.25 -7.38 -0.40
N LEU A 48 -4.92 -7.65 0.74
CA LEU A 48 -5.50 -6.60 1.58
C LEU A 48 -4.44 -5.64 2.15
N PHE A 49 -3.29 -6.17 2.58
CA PHE A 49 -2.18 -5.34 3.08
C PHE A 49 -1.57 -4.48 1.98
N LEU A 50 -1.37 -5.06 0.79
CA LEU A 50 -0.97 -4.31 -0.38
C LEU A 50 -1.97 -3.19 -0.62
N ILE A 51 -3.25 -3.48 -0.82
CA ILE A 51 -4.27 -2.48 -1.19
C ILE A 51 -4.28 -1.34 -0.19
N ASN A 52 -4.17 -1.66 1.10
CA ASN A 52 -4.12 -0.67 2.15
C ASN A 52 -2.94 0.30 1.96
N ILE A 53 -1.73 -0.19 1.74
CA ILE A 53 -0.54 0.66 1.50
C ILE A 53 -0.79 1.59 0.30
N TRP A 54 -1.30 1.05 -0.81
CA TRP A 54 -1.56 1.84 -2.02
C TRP A 54 -2.65 2.89 -1.85
N VAL A 55 -3.74 2.56 -1.15
CA VAL A 55 -4.83 3.51 -0.88
C VAL A 55 -4.29 4.71 -0.09
N TYR A 56 -3.51 4.46 0.97
CA TYR A 56 -2.94 5.53 1.79
C TYR A 56 -2.02 6.45 0.98
N GLN A 57 -1.09 5.88 0.20
CA GLN A 57 -0.19 6.66 -0.65
C GLN A 57 -0.96 7.42 -1.75
N THR A 58 -1.95 6.77 -2.37
CA THR A 58 -2.74 7.36 -3.44
C THR A 58 -3.61 8.50 -2.95
N VAL A 59 -4.21 8.38 -1.77
CA VAL A 59 -5.00 9.46 -1.17
C VAL A 59 -4.13 10.66 -0.82
N PHE A 60 -2.93 10.43 -0.27
CA PHE A 60 -1.96 11.50 -0.03
C PHE A 60 -1.59 12.22 -1.33
N LEU A 61 -1.11 11.48 -2.33
CA LEU A 61 -0.73 12.02 -3.62
C LEU A 61 -1.89 12.74 -4.30
N ASN A 62 -3.12 12.22 -4.17
CA ASN A 62 -4.28 12.87 -4.77
C ASN A 62 -4.53 14.26 -4.18
N ARG A 63 -4.44 14.42 -2.85
CA ARG A 63 -4.66 15.72 -2.17
C ARG A 63 -3.48 16.66 -2.24
N TYR A 64 -2.26 16.15 -2.01
CA TYR A 64 -1.07 16.94 -1.72
C TYR A 64 0.09 16.68 -2.68
N GLY A 65 -0.02 15.70 -3.58
CA GLY A 65 1.01 15.43 -4.58
C GLY A 65 1.22 16.66 -5.47
N GLN A 66 2.32 17.35 -5.29
CA GLN A 66 2.81 18.36 -6.23
C GLN A 66 4.03 17.80 -6.94
N GLU A 67 4.31 18.28 -8.16
CA GLU A 67 5.56 17.97 -8.87
C GLU A 67 6.74 18.68 -8.18
N SER A 68 7.11 18.15 -7.02
CA SER A 68 8.20 18.62 -6.18
C SER A 68 9.27 17.54 -6.10
N PRO A 69 10.56 17.90 -6.22
CA PRO A 69 11.66 16.95 -6.04
C PRO A 69 11.58 16.18 -4.71
N LYS A 70 11.01 16.78 -3.66
CA LYS A 70 10.80 16.13 -2.36
C LYS A 70 9.80 14.97 -2.47
N ASN A 71 8.64 15.21 -3.08
CA ASN A 71 7.61 14.18 -3.28
C ASN A 71 8.13 13.06 -4.16
N ASN A 72 8.88 13.40 -5.21
CA ASN A 72 9.50 12.40 -6.09
C ASN A 72 10.52 11.54 -5.32
N ALA A 73 11.35 12.15 -4.47
CA ALA A 73 12.32 11.42 -3.65
C ALA A 73 11.64 10.44 -2.68
N PHE A 74 10.56 10.87 -2.02
CA PHE A 74 9.75 9.96 -1.17
C PHE A 74 9.16 8.82 -1.99
N LEU A 75 8.59 9.09 -3.17
CA LEU A 75 8.04 8.04 -4.03
C LEU A 75 9.10 7.02 -4.46
N PHE A 76 10.30 7.46 -4.87
CA PHE A 76 11.38 6.54 -5.22
C PHE A 76 11.83 5.68 -4.04
N LEU A 77 11.89 6.27 -2.84
CA LEU A 77 12.21 5.55 -1.61
C LEU A 77 11.12 4.53 -1.25
N ASP A 78 9.85 4.92 -1.35
CA ASP A 78 8.69 4.05 -1.10
C ASP A 78 8.64 2.89 -2.10
N MET A 79 9.01 3.10 -3.37
CA MET A 79 9.14 2.02 -4.36
C MET A 79 10.22 1.01 -3.95
N GLY A 80 11.37 1.48 -3.46
CA GLY A 80 12.43 0.61 -2.98
C GLY A 80 11.96 -0.27 -1.82
N PHE A 81 11.27 0.33 -0.84
CA PHE A 81 10.67 -0.43 0.26
C PHE A 81 9.59 -1.40 -0.19
N LEU A 82 8.75 -1.01 -1.15
CA LEU A 82 7.70 -1.85 -1.70
C LEU A 82 8.27 -3.06 -2.47
N LEU A 83 9.36 -2.89 -3.23
CA LEU A 83 10.06 -4.00 -3.87
C LEU A 83 10.60 -4.99 -2.84
N LEU A 84 11.25 -4.49 -1.79
CA LEU A 84 11.71 -5.34 -0.69
C LEU A 84 10.54 -6.03 0.03
N LEU A 85 9.42 -5.31 0.22
CA LEU A 85 8.22 -5.84 0.88
C LEU A 85 7.63 -6.99 0.07
N SER A 86 7.65 -6.87 -1.26
CA SER A 86 7.12 -7.90 -2.16
C SER A 86 7.80 -9.26 -2.01
N ASN A 87 9.06 -9.29 -1.55
CA ASN A 87 9.79 -10.53 -1.26
C ASN A 87 9.30 -11.23 0.01
N SER A 88 8.57 -10.53 0.88
CA SER A 88 8.01 -11.10 2.10
C SER A 88 6.72 -11.90 1.85
N PHE A 89 6.08 -11.75 0.68
CA PHE A 89 4.91 -12.53 0.29
C PHE A 89 5.32 -13.95 -0.11
N THR A 90 5.27 -14.86 0.86
CA THR A 90 5.61 -16.28 0.70
C THR A 90 4.65 -17.14 1.53
N LEU A 91 4.52 -18.42 1.18
CA LEU A 91 3.74 -19.37 2.01
C LEU A 91 4.41 -19.62 3.38
N GLU A 92 5.74 -19.50 3.44
CA GLU A 92 6.55 -19.55 4.68
C GLU A 92 6.58 -18.19 5.41
N TRP A 93 5.44 -17.51 5.47
CA TRP A 93 5.30 -16.13 5.97
C TRP A 93 5.85 -15.92 7.39
N ARG A 94 5.90 -16.96 8.23
CA ARG A 94 6.42 -16.89 9.60
C ARG A 94 7.87 -16.40 9.65
N GLY A 95 8.71 -16.87 8.73
CA GLY A 95 10.11 -16.44 8.61
C GLY A 95 10.25 -15.03 8.03
N GLN A 96 9.24 -14.57 7.30
CA GLN A 96 9.19 -13.25 6.67
C GLN A 96 8.44 -12.19 7.48
N PHE A 97 7.88 -12.54 8.64
CA PHE A 97 7.07 -11.64 9.45
C PHE A 97 7.85 -10.39 9.88
N THR A 98 9.07 -10.55 10.40
CA THR A 98 9.89 -9.41 10.84
C THR A 98 10.29 -8.49 9.68
N PRO A 99 10.87 -8.97 8.57
CA PRO A 99 11.13 -8.14 7.39
C PRO A 99 9.87 -7.40 6.91
N PHE A 100 8.75 -8.10 6.84
CA PHE A 100 7.47 -7.53 6.42
C PHE A 100 7.04 -6.37 7.31
N VAL A 101 7.01 -6.57 8.63
CA VAL A 101 6.59 -5.53 9.60
C VAL A 101 7.52 -4.32 9.56
N VAL A 102 8.84 -4.54 9.48
CA VAL A 102 9.82 -3.44 9.39
C VAL A 102 9.56 -2.59 8.15
N LEU A 103 9.33 -3.21 6.99
CA LEU A 103 9.08 -2.49 5.74
C LEU A 103 7.73 -1.76 5.77
N VAL A 104 6.69 -2.33 6.39
CA VAL A 104 5.42 -1.63 6.64
C VAL A 104 5.61 -0.42 7.55
N LEU A 105 6.44 -0.51 8.59
CA LEU A 105 6.76 0.61 9.46
C LEU A 105 7.52 1.71 8.71
N LEU A 106 8.47 1.35 7.86
CA LEU A 106 9.23 2.30 7.04
C LEU A 106 8.33 3.04 6.04
N LEU A 107 7.44 2.32 5.34
CA LEU A 107 6.43 2.92 4.46
C LEU A 107 5.47 3.83 5.24
N THR A 108 5.04 3.41 6.44
CA THR A 108 4.17 4.21 7.31
C THR A 108 4.88 5.48 7.80
N ALA A 109 6.16 5.37 8.17
CA ALA A 109 6.98 6.51 8.61
C ALA A 109 7.28 7.48 7.47
N SER A 110 7.54 6.98 6.27
CA SER A 110 7.68 7.79 5.05
C SER A 110 6.42 8.62 4.81
N LEU A 111 5.24 7.97 4.80
CA LEU A 111 3.97 8.66 4.60
C LEU A 111 3.64 9.62 5.74
N PHE A 112 3.92 9.26 6.98
CA PHE A 112 3.77 10.16 8.13
C PHE A 112 4.61 11.43 7.93
N THR A 113 5.86 11.27 7.49
CA THR A 113 6.77 12.39 7.21
C THR A 113 6.24 13.26 6.08
N GLN A 114 5.72 12.65 5.00
CA GLN A 114 5.07 13.36 3.90
C GLN A 114 3.92 14.25 4.41
N TYR A 115 2.97 13.69 5.19
CA TYR A 115 1.90 14.48 5.81
C TYR A 115 2.42 15.57 6.76
N PHE A 116 3.45 15.27 7.56
CA PHE A 116 4.01 16.23 8.52
C PHE A 116 4.64 17.44 7.81
N LEU A 117 5.32 17.23 6.68
CA LEU A 117 5.90 18.31 5.90
C LEU A 117 4.83 19.21 5.25
N GLU A 118 3.66 18.65 4.93
CA GLU A 118 2.54 19.40 4.36
C GLU A 118 1.85 20.34 5.36
N LEU A 119 2.03 20.13 6.68
CA LEU A 119 1.54 21.07 7.70
C LEU A 119 2.06 22.50 7.49
N ARG A 120 3.25 22.66 6.92
CA ARG A 120 3.84 23.99 6.65
C ARG A 120 3.38 24.60 5.33
N HIS A 121 2.93 23.79 4.37
CA HIS A 121 2.59 24.24 3.03
C HIS A 121 1.10 24.60 2.90
N TYR A 122 0.23 24.00 3.72
CA TYR A 122 -1.22 24.22 3.68
C TYR A 122 -1.75 24.79 5.01
N PRO A 123 -1.71 26.12 5.22
CA PRO A 123 -2.08 26.73 6.50
C PRO A 123 -3.60 26.83 6.74
N SER A 124 -4.45 26.47 5.78
CA SER A 124 -5.90 26.59 5.99
C SER A 124 -6.39 25.60 7.06
N PRO A 125 -7.34 25.99 7.93
CA PRO A 125 -7.81 25.13 9.02
C PRO A 125 -8.33 23.76 8.56
N GLU A 126 -9.01 23.72 7.40
CA GLU A 126 -9.57 22.50 6.81
C GLU A 126 -8.47 21.50 6.42
N HIS A 127 -7.38 21.98 5.79
CA HIS A 127 -6.25 21.14 5.44
C HIS A 127 -5.48 20.68 6.69
N GLN A 128 -5.30 21.58 7.67
CA GLN A 128 -4.64 21.25 8.94
C GLN A 128 -5.38 20.14 9.68
N GLU A 129 -6.70 20.23 9.81
CA GLU A 129 -7.53 19.21 10.46
C GLU A 129 -7.39 17.85 9.76
N VAL A 130 -7.48 17.81 8.43
CA VAL A 130 -7.29 16.57 7.65
C VAL A 130 -5.89 16.00 7.84
N ILE A 131 -4.85 16.83 7.74
CA ILE A 131 -3.46 16.37 7.90
C ILE A 131 -3.24 15.83 9.32
N GLN A 132 -3.72 16.53 10.36
CA GLN A 132 -3.60 16.10 11.76
C GLN A 132 -4.32 14.78 12.02
N ASN A 133 -5.51 14.59 11.44
CA ASN A 133 -6.25 13.32 11.53
C ASN A 133 -5.45 12.17 10.90
N TYR A 134 -4.84 12.36 9.71
CA TYR A 134 -3.99 11.34 9.11
C TYR A 134 -2.71 11.09 9.91
N LEU A 135 -2.08 12.12 10.48
CA LEU A 135 -0.93 11.96 11.36
C LEU A 135 -1.30 11.16 12.62
N LEU A 136 -2.47 11.40 13.21
CA LEU A 136 -2.97 10.62 14.34
C LEU A 136 -3.19 9.15 13.95
N ILE A 137 -3.87 8.90 12.83
CA ILE A 137 -4.11 7.55 12.30
C ILE A 137 -2.79 6.81 12.09
N LEU A 138 -1.86 7.43 11.36
CA LEU A 138 -0.57 6.84 11.01
C LEU A 138 0.30 6.65 12.25
N GLY A 139 0.27 7.57 13.21
CA GLY A 139 1.00 7.46 14.47
C GLY A 139 0.50 6.31 15.35
N ILE A 140 -0.82 6.18 15.53
CA ILE A 140 -1.42 5.06 16.28
C ILE A 140 -1.11 3.73 15.58
N ARG A 141 -1.30 3.67 14.25
CA ARG A 141 -0.95 2.49 13.45
C ARG A 141 0.52 2.11 13.63
N PHE A 142 1.43 3.08 13.52
CA PHE A 142 2.86 2.86 13.66
C PHE A 142 3.18 2.28 15.05
N GLY A 143 2.63 2.86 16.11
CA GLY A 143 2.84 2.36 17.48
C GLY A 143 2.38 0.91 17.65
N LEU A 144 1.15 0.59 17.23
CA LEU A 144 0.60 -0.76 17.32
C LEU A 144 1.40 -1.78 16.51
N VAL A 145 1.76 -1.42 15.28
CA VAL A 145 2.57 -2.28 14.41
C VAL A 145 4.00 -2.43 14.96
N ALA A 146 4.59 -1.38 15.54
CA ALA A 146 5.94 -1.45 16.12
C ALA A 146 6.00 -2.39 17.33
N VAL A 147 4.96 -2.40 18.17
CA VAL A 147 4.85 -3.34 19.30
C VAL A 147 4.90 -4.79 18.82
N SER A 148 4.40 -5.09 17.61
CA SER A 148 4.44 -6.46 17.07
C SER A 148 5.84 -7.04 16.87
N LEU A 149 6.88 -6.19 16.80
CA LEU A 149 8.28 -6.61 16.67
C LEU A 149 8.91 -7.07 17.99
N PHE A 150 8.37 -6.64 19.13
CA PHE A 150 8.98 -6.84 20.45
C PHE A 150 8.34 -7.97 21.26
N ILE A 151 7.38 -8.68 20.67
CA ILE A 151 6.62 -9.77 21.30
C ILE A 151 6.70 -11.04 20.44
N SER A 152 6.27 -12.17 20.99
CA SER A 152 6.32 -13.44 20.25
C SER A 152 5.46 -13.38 18.99
N LEU A 153 5.82 -14.15 17.95
CA LEU A 153 5.18 -14.12 16.63
C LEU A 153 3.64 -14.20 16.68
N THR A 154 3.09 -15.06 17.55
CA THR A 154 1.63 -15.22 17.68
C THR A 154 0.96 -13.94 18.19
N PHE A 155 1.48 -13.32 19.25
CA PHE A 155 0.96 -12.06 19.76
C PHE A 155 1.28 -10.89 18.82
N GLY A 156 2.45 -10.93 18.19
CA GLY A 156 2.89 -9.97 17.17
C GLY A 156 1.90 -9.86 16.04
N LEU A 157 1.44 -11.00 15.50
CA LEU A 157 0.43 -11.03 14.46
C LEU A 157 -0.86 -10.33 14.88
N TYR A 158 -1.35 -10.56 16.12
CA TYR A 158 -2.55 -9.87 16.61
C TYR A 158 -2.35 -8.36 16.71
N PHE A 159 -1.22 -7.90 17.25
CA PHE A 159 -0.93 -6.46 17.32
C PHE A 159 -0.81 -5.82 15.93
N TYR A 160 -0.19 -6.52 14.97
CA TYR A 160 -0.14 -6.08 13.58
C TYR A 160 -1.56 -5.94 12.98
N LEU A 161 -2.40 -6.97 13.14
CA LEU A 161 -3.78 -6.97 12.63
C LEU A 161 -4.62 -5.87 13.28
N VAL A 162 -4.48 -5.65 14.59
CA VAL A 162 -5.14 -4.56 15.30
C VAL A 162 -4.68 -3.22 14.73
N GLY A 163 -3.37 -2.99 14.55
CA GLY A 163 -2.84 -1.76 13.92
C GLY A 163 -3.39 -1.54 12.50
N PHE A 164 -3.48 -2.60 11.70
CA PHE A 164 -4.08 -2.57 10.37
C PHE A 164 -5.57 -2.17 10.42
N LEU A 165 -6.35 -2.82 11.28
CA LEU A 165 -7.79 -2.57 11.43
C LEU A 165 -8.07 -1.17 12.01
N THR A 166 -7.27 -0.71 12.98
CA THR A 166 -7.39 0.63 13.55
C THR A 166 -7.23 1.70 12.46
N GLY A 167 -6.29 1.51 11.53
CA GLY A 167 -6.15 2.41 10.38
C GLY A 167 -7.41 2.48 9.52
N LEU A 168 -8.07 1.35 9.26
CA LEU A 168 -9.33 1.31 8.50
C LEU A 168 -10.48 1.98 9.25
N ILE A 169 -10.65 1.65 10.53
CA ILE A 169 -11.76 2.14 11.36
C ILE A 169 -11.65 3.65 11.57
N LEU A 170 -10.45 4.15 11.92
CA LEU A 170 -10.25 5.58 12.13
C LEU A 170 -10.43 6.38 10.83
N SER A 171 -10.05 5.82 9.68
CA SER A 171 -10.30 6.45 8.38
C SER A 171 -11.79 6.64 8.09
N ILE A 172 -12.64 5.71 8.54
CA ILE A 172 -14.10 5.82 8.43
C ILE A 172 -14.63 6.90 9.40
N PHE A 173 -14.08 6.96 10.62
CA PHE A 173 -14.49 7.94 11.62
C PHE A 173 -14.22 9.38 11.16
N PHE A 174 -13.03 9.65 10.62
CA PHE A 174 -12.64 10.97 10.11
C PHE A 174 -13.18 11.29 8.70
N ARG A 175 -14.08 10.45 8.16
CA ARG A 175 -14.61 10.62 6.80
C ARG A 175 -15.25 12.01 6.58
N LYS A 176 -15.93 12.56 7.58
CA LYS A 176 -16.59 13.88 7.49
C LYS A 176 -15.56 15.00 7.25
N ASP A 177 -14.47 15.00 8.00
CA ASP A 177 -13.43 16.02 7.92
C ASP A 177 -12.66 15.88 6.61
N THR A 178 -12.35 14.64 6.21
CA THR A 178 -11.71 14.36 4.92
C THR A 178 -12.57 14.71 3.70
N SER A 179 -13.89 14.88 3.87
CA SER A 179 -14.78 15.31 2.79
C SER A 179 -14.73 16.83 2.57
N ARG A 180 -14.23 17.60 3.54
CA ARG A 180 -14.00 19.05 3.41
C ARG A 180 -12.85 19.37 2.45
N VAL A 181 -11.88 18.46 2.36
CA VAL A 181 -10.78 18.49 1.37
C VAL A 181 -10.98 17.37 0.36
N PRO A 182 -11.81 17.59 -0.68
CA PRO A 182 -12.22 16.54 -1.59
C PRO A 182 -11.03 16.01 -2.39
N ILE A 183 -11.03 14.70 -2.60
CA ILE A 183 -10.13 14.05 -3.56
C ILE A 183 -10.61 14.31 -4.99
N SER A 184 -9.68 14.46 -5.92
CA SER A 184 -9.97 14.46 -7.35
C SER A 184 -10.36 13.06 -7.78
N PHE A 185 -11.66 12.83 -8.01
CA PHE A 185 -12.17 11.54 -8.48
C PHE A 185 -11.59 11.16 -9.84
N ALA A 186 -11.47 12.12 -10.77
CA ALA A 186 -10.87 11.89 -12.08
C ALA A 186 -9.44 11.34 -11.96
N HIS A 187 -8.63 11.92 -11.07
CA HIS A 187 -7.26 11.47 -10.84
C HIS A 187 -7.19 10.08 -10.19
N LEU A 188 -8.13 9.76 -9.29
CA LEU A 188 -8.21 8.42 -8.70
C LEU A 188 -8.57 7.36 -9.76
N VAL A 189 -9.56 7.66 -10.61
CA VAL A 189 -9.99 6.78 -11.71
C VAL A 189 -8.86 6.56 -12.70
N GLU A 190 -8.09 7.60 -13.05
CA GLU A 190 -6.91 7.49 -13.91
C GLU A 190 -5.94 6.43 -13.38
N ARG A 191 -5.55 6.53 -12.10
CA ARG A 191 -4.61 5.59 -11.47
C ARG A 191 -5.17 4.17 -11.33
N MET A 192 -6.43 4.03 -10.94
CA MET A 192 -7.11 2.73 -10.89
C MET A 192 -7.15 2.07 -12.27
N THR A 193 -7.45 2.84 -13.32
CA THR A 193 -7.53 2.34 -14.69
C THR A 193 -6.16 1.89 -15.19
N LEU A 194 -5.11 2.67 -14.92
CA LEU A 194 -3.73 2.30 -15.24
C LEU A 194 -3.31 1.03 -14.52
N LEU A 195 -3.56 0.94 -13.21
CA LEU A 195 -3.24 -0.25 -12.41
C LEU A 195 -3.93 -1.50 -12.97
N VAL A 196 -5.21 -1.39 -13.33
CA VAL A 196 -5.98 -2.48 -13.96
C VAL A 196 -5.36 -2.86 -15.31
N ILE A 197 -5.13 -1.90 -16.20
CA ILE A 197 -4.58 -2.15 -17.55
C ILE A 197 -3.20 -2.83 -17.45
N ILE A 198 -2.31 -2.33 -16.60
CA ILE A 198 -0.95 -2.88 -16.43
C ILE A 198 -1.04 -4.30 -15.85
N THR A 199 -1.88 -4.53 -14.83
CA THR A 199 -2.06 -5.86 -14.24
C THR A 199 -2.58 -6.86 -15.28
N PHE A 200 -3.57 -6.47 -16.10
CA PHE A 200 -4.04 -7.30 -17.22
C PHE A 200 -2.95 -7.54 -18.26
N GLY A 201 -2.17 -6.52 -18.61
CA GLY A 201 -1.04 -6.63 -19.53
C GLY A 201 0.00 -7.65 -19.05
N GLU A 202 0.38 -7.59 -17.76
CA GLU A 202 1.29 -8.55 -17.16
C GLU A 202 0.72 -9.98 -17.15
N MET A 203 -0.56 -10.15 -16.80
CA MET A 203 -1.22 -11.45 -16.83
C MET A 203 -1.25 -12.05 -18.24
N ILE A 204 -1.55 -11.23 -19.26
CA ILE A 204 -1.56 -11.65 -20.67
C ILE A 204 -0.16 -12.06 -21.11
N MET A 205 0.86 -11.25 -20.84
CA MET A 205 2.25 -11.60 -21.22
C MET A 205 2.74 -12.86 -20.49
N GLY A 206 2.45 -12.97 -19.19
CA GLY A 206 2.81 -14.15 -18.38
C GLY A 206 2.11 -15.43 -18.84
N GLY A 207 0.82 -15.34 -19.21
CA GLY A 207 0.03 -16.45 -19.72
C GLY A 207 0.43 -16.89 -21.13
N ILE A 208 0.54 -15.94 -22.07
CA ILE A 208 0.88 -16.22 -23.48
C ILE A 208 2.33 -16.70 -23.61
N ALA A 209 3.30 -16.12 -22.88
CA ALA A 209 4.69 -16.58 -22.91
C ALA A 209 4.84 -18.03 -22.42
N LYS A 210 4.01 -18.45 -21.46
CA LYS A 210 3.99 -19.83 -20.97
C LYS A 210 3.40 -20.79 -22.01
N TYR A 211 2.36 -20.37 -22.73
CA TYR A 211 1.75 -21.14 -23.83
C TYR A 211 2.69 -21.28 -25.05
N SER A 212 3.43 -20.23 -25.40
CA SER A 212 4.37 -20.27 -26.52
C SER A 212 5.61 -21.13 -26.27
N LYS A 213 5.99 -21.39 -25.01
CA LYS A 213 7.09 -22.31 -24.65
C LYS A 213 6.66 -23.78 -24.55
N MET A 214 5.37 -24.08 -24.64
CA MET A 214 4.83 -25.45 -24.64
C MET A 214 4.56 -26.00 -26.06
N LYS A 215 4.86 -25.20 -27.10
CA LYS A 215 5.01 -25.65 -28.49
C LYS A 215 6.48 -25.72 -28.84
#